data_AF-A0A975Q1P0-F1
#
_entry.id   AF-A0A975Q1P0-F1
#
_cell.length_a   1.000
_cell.length_b   1.000
_cell.length_c   1.000
_cell.angle_alpha   90.00
_cell.angle_beta   90.00
_cell.angle_gamma   90.00
#
_symmetry.space_group_name_H-M   'P 1'
#
loop_
_entity.id
_entity.type
_entity.pdbx_description
1 polymer ?
#
loop_
_entity_poly.entity_id
_entity_poly.type
_entity_poly.pdbx_seq_one_letter_code
_entity_poly.pdbx_strand_id
1 'polypeptide(L)'
;MNNRLSEKRMDFAAPPPLDAELEAELVALEAMDDARIDTSDIAEQGDAFWRDAERGRFYRPLKQSTTVRIDADVLHWLKAKGKGYQTRINAILREAMMRDGGKR
;
A
#
# COMPACT_ATOMS: atom_id res chain seq x y z
N MET A 1 -37.44 -4.98 18.25
CA MET A 1 -37.22 -6.05 17.25
C MET A 1 -35.77 -5.93 16.80
N ASN A 2 -34.91 -6.88 17.17
CA ASN A 2 -33.46 -6.78 16.98
C ASN A 2 -33.08 -7.21 15.56
N ASN A 3 -32.54 -6.28 14.76
CA ASN A 3 -31.92 -6.61 13.48
C ASN A 3 -30.44 -6.92 13.71
N ARG A 4 -30.11 -8.21 13.91
CA ARG A 4 -28.72 -8.68 13.92
C ARG A 4 -28.19 -8.59 12.48
N LEU A 5 -27.42 -7.55 12.17
CA LEU A 5 -26.51 -7.60 11.03
C LEU A 5 -25.51 -8.74 11.27
N SER A 6 -25.55 -9.78 10.45
CA SER A 6 -24.54 -10.82 10.43
C SER A 6 -23.29 -10.28 9.73
N GLU A 7 -22.31 -9.80 10.51
CA GLU A 7 -20.95 -9.61 10.02
C GLU A 7 -20.35 -11.00 9.70
N LYS A 8 -20.57 -11.51 8.49
CA LYS A 8 -19.76 -12.62 7.97
C LYS A 8 -18.37 -12.05 7.66
N ARG A 9 -17.44 -12.17 8.60
CA ARG A 9 -16.01 -11.94 8.36
C ARG A 9 -15.49 -13.12 7.53
N MET A 10 -15.15 -12.89 6.26
CA MET A 10 -14.42 -13.85 5.45
C MET A 10 -12.95 -13.90 5.91
N ASP A 11 -12.43 -15.11 6.14
CA ASP A 11 -11.02 -15.33 6.37
C ASP A 11 -10.30 -15.44 5.02
N PHE A 12 -9.58 -14.39 4.64
CA PHE A 12 -8.84 -14.35 3.36
C PHE A 12 -7.59 -15.24 3.37
N ALA A 13 -7.11 -15.69 4.54
CA ALA A 13 -5.98 -16.59 4.63
C ALA A 13 -6.37 -18.06 4.38
N ALA A 14 -7.64 -18.39 4.56
CA ALA A 14 -8.22 -19.70 4.29
C ALA A 14 -9.66 -19.52 3.77
N PRO A 15 -9.82 -19.12 2.48
CA PRO A 15 -11.15 -18.93 1.91
C PRO A 15 -11.91 -20.27 1.93
N PRO A 16 -13.25 -20.23 2.06
CA PRO A 16 -14.06 -21.43 1.97
C PRO A 16 -13.77 -22.15 0.64
N PRO A 17 -13.80 -23.49 0.62
CA PRO A 17 -13.67 -24.22 -0.64
C PRO A 17 -14.80 -23.80 -1.58
N LEU A 18 -14.50 -23.78 -2.88
CA LEU A 18 -15.51 -23.52 -3.91
C LEU A 18 -16.58 -24.62 -3.81
N ASP A 19 -17.84 -24.23 -3.92
CA ASP A 19 -18.90 -25.20 -4.09
C ASP A 19 -18.91 -25.73 -5.54
N ALA A 20 -19.53 -26.89 -5.75
CA ALA A 20 -19.54 -27.54 -7.07
C ALA A 20 -20.31 -26.71 -8.12
N GLU A 21 -21.23 -25.84 -7.68
CA GLU A 21 -21.98 -24.93 -8.56
C GLU A 21 -21.07 -23.82 -9.09
N LEU A 22 -20.26 -23.22 -8.21
CA LEU A 22 -19.29 -22.17 -8.54
C LEU A 22 -18.13 -22.72 -9.38
N GLU A 23 -17.66 -23.94 -9.12
CA GLU A 23 -16.68 -24.61 -9.99
C GLU A 23 -17.24 -24.79 -11.41
N ALA A 24 -18.50 -25.23 -11.55
CA ALA A 24 -19.15 -25.37 -12.85
C ALA A 24 -19.37 -24.01 -13.54
N GLU A 25 -19.70 -22.97 -12.78
CA GLU A 25 -19.82 -21.60 -13.30
C GLU A 25 -18.48 -21.07 -13.82
N LEU A 26 -17.37 -21.27 -13.08
CA LEU A 26 -16.03 -20.87 -13.53
C LEU A 26 -15.62 -21.57 -14.82
N VAL A 27 -15.86 -22.88 -14.92
CA VAL A 27 -15.60 -23.64 -16.15
C VAL A 27 -16.45 -23.12 -17.31
N ALA A 28 -17.71 -22.77 -17.05
CA ALA A 28 -18.57 -22.19 -18.06
C ALA A 28 -18.08 -20.81 -18.51
N LEU A 29 -17.63 -19.95 -17.59
CA LEU A 29 -17.06 -18.63 -17.88
C LEU A 29 -15.74 -18.72 -18.64
N GLU A 30 -14.85 -19.64 -18.29
CA GLU A 30 -13.58 -19.88 -19.00
C GLU A 30 -13.81 -20.34 -20.45
N ALA A 31 -14.91 -21.06 -20.70
CA ALA A 31 -15.31 -21.47 -22.05
C ALA A 31 -16.05 -20.37 -22.85
N MET A 32 -16.41 -19.24 -22.23
CA MET A 32 -17.02 -18.11 -22.94
C MET A 32 -15.97 -17.32 -23.72
N ASP A 33 -16.38 -16.76 -24.84
CA ASP A 33 -15.54 -15.86 -25.65
C ASP A 33 -15.44 -14.47 -25.00
N ASP A 34 -14.22 -13.98 -24.81
CA ASP A 34 -13.90 -12.65 -24.30
C ASP A 34 -14.54 -11.53 -25.12
N ALA A 35 -14.84 -11.76 -26.41
CA ALA A 35 -15.53 -10.79 -27.27
C ALA A 35 -16.94 -10.41 -26.76
N ARG A 36 -17.49 -11.15 -25.80
CA ARG A 36 -18.79 -10.85 -25.15
C ARG A 36 -18.66 -9.87 -23.98
N ILE A 37 -17.44 -9.54 -23.55
CA ILE A 37 -17.19 -8.58 -22.47
C ILE A 37 -17.45 -7.17 -23.01
N ASP A 38 -18.47 -6.51 -22.48
CA ASP A 38 -18.76 -5.11 -22.77
C ASP A 38 -17.76 -4.21 -22.03
N THR A 39 -16.96 -3.46 -22.78
CA THR A 39 -15.98 -2.49 -22.29
C THR A 39 -16.34 -1.05 -22.68
N SER A 40 -17.58 -0.81 -23.14
CA SER A 40 -17.99 0.50 -23.66
C SER A 40 -17.91 1.65 -22.65
N ASP A 41 -17.94 1.35 -21.36
CA ASP A 41 -17.81 2.30 -20.26
C ASP A 41 -16.34 2.54 -19.82
N ILE A 42 -15.41 1.68 -20.24
CA ILE A 42 -14.01 1.70 -19.83
C ILE A 42 -13.14 1.64 -21.08
N ALA A 43 -12.89 2.81 -21.68
CA ALA A 43 -12.01 2.93 -22.84
C ALA A 43 -10.58 2.43 -22.53
N GLU A 44 -9.96 1.76 -23.50
CA GLU A 44 -8.57 1.32 -23.38
C GLU A 44 -7.61 2.53 -23.25
N GLN A 45 -6.73 2.47 -22.25
CA GLN A 45 -5.76 3.52 -21.99
C GLN A 45 -4.46 3.24 -22.76
N GLY A 46 -4.21 4.04 -23.80
CA GLY A 46 -3.00 3.91 -24.63
C GLY A 46 -1.73 4.51 -24.00
N ASP A 47 -0.61 4.36 -24.70
CA ASP A 47 0.73 4.80 -24.26
C ASP A 47 0.79 6.28 -23.83
N ALA A 48 -0.03 7.15 -24.43
CA ALA A 48 -0.09 8.56 -24.07
C ALA A 48 -0.50 8.79 -22.61
N PHE A 49 -1.43 7.99 -22.08
CA PHE A 49 -1.83 8.03 -20.67
C PHE A 49 -0.68 7.59 -19.76
N TRP A 50 0.01 6.50 -20.15
CA TRP A 50 1.09 5.90 -19.36
C TRP A 50 2.37 6.72 -19.36
N ARG A 51 2.64 7.51 -20.41
CA ARG A 51 3.81 8.40 -20.50
C ARG A 51 3.90 9.40 -19.35
N ASP A 52 2.77 9.97 -18.96
CA ASP A 52 2.69 11.01 -17.94
C ASP A 52 2.20 10.47 -16.58
N ALA A 53 2.01 9.14 -16.48
CA ALA A 53 1.55 8.49 -15.27
C ALA A 53 2.60 8.57 -14.16
N GLU A 54 2.24 9.18 -13.03
CA GLU A 54 3.12 9.31 -11.87
C GLU A 54 3.18 7.99 -11.08
N ARG A 55 4.24 7.22 -11.30
CA ARG A 55 4.52 6.02 -10.48
C ARG A 55 4.97 6.44 -9.09
N GLY A 56 4.39 5.81 -8.07
CA GLY A 56 4.85 5.97 -6.69
C GLY A 56 4.34 7.23 -5.98
N ARG A 57 3.33 7.95 -6.51
CA ARG A 57 2.67 9.09 -5.82
C ARG A 57 2.32 8.78 -4.36
N PHE A 58 1.92 7.53 -4.08
CA PHE A 58 1.52 7.07 -2.74
C PHE A 58 2.60 6.28 -2.00
N TYR A 59 3.79 6.11 -2.58
CA TYR A 59 4.87 5.39 -1.92
C TYR A 59 5.31 6.16 -0.68
N ARG A 60 5.22 5.49 0.47
CA ARG A 60 5.76 5.98 1.74
C ARG A 60 6.76 4.94 2.26
N PRO A 61 8.01 5.33 2.56
CA PRO A 61 8.95 4.42 3.21
C PRO A 61 8.34 3.84 4.49
N LEU A 62 8.37 2.52 4.61
CA LEU A 62 7.90 1.83 5.81
C LEU A 62 8.80 2.24 6.98
N LYS A 63 8.21 2.87 7.99
CA LYS A 63 8.92 3.24 9.22
C LYS A 63 9.02 1.99 10.09
N GLN A 64 10.23 1.52 10.35
CA GLN A 64 10.46 0.44 11.29
C GLN A 64 10.66 1.02 12.70
N SER A 65 9.91 0.50 13.68
CA SER A 65 10.10 0.86 15.08
C SER A 65 11.35 0.16 15.60
N THR A 66 12.32 0.94 16.07
CA THR A 66 13.55 0.43 16.67
C THR A 66 13.93 1.28 17.87
N THR A 67 14.63 0.68 18.84
CA THR A 67 15.12 1.35 20.04
C THR A 67 16.57 1.76 19.82
N VAL A 68 16.83 3.06 19.74
CA VAL A 68 18.17 3.64 19.59
C VAL A 68 18.46 4.53 20.80
N ARG A 69 19.71 4.52 21.27
CA ARG A 69 20.18 5.45 22.30
C ARG A 69 20.68 6.73 21.64
N ILE A 70 20.25 7.88 22.15
CA ILE A 70 20.63 9.21 21.67
C ILE A 70 21.13 9.99 22.89
N ASP A 71 22.20 10.75 22.72
CA ASP A 71 22.76 11.58 23.78
C ASP A 71 21.74 12.61 24.30
N ALA A 72 21.83 12.89 25.60
CA ALA A 72 20.82 13.68 26.32
C ALA A 72 20.75 15.13 25.82
N ASP A 73 21.89 15.72 25.48
CA ASP A 73 22.03 17.07 24.93
C ASP A 73 21.46 17.18 23.51
N VAL A 74 21.73 16.19 22.65
CA VAL A 74 21.17 16.09 21.29
C VAL A 74 19.65 15.97 21.37
N LEU A 75 19.14 15.12 22.28
CA LEU A 75 17.70 14.97 22.47
C LEU A 75 17.07 16.27 23.00
N HIS A 76 17.73 16.95 23.93
CA HIS A 76 17.27 18.24 24.46
C HIS A 76 17.19 19.30 23.34
N TRP A 77 18.25 19.45 22.55
CA TRP A 77 18.29 20.36 21.40
C TRP A 77 17.19 20.06 20.36
N LEU A 78 16.94 18.79 20.07
CA LEU A 78 15.87 18.37 19.14
C LEU A 78 14.47 18.73 19.67
N LYS A 79 14.23 18.55 20.97
CA LYS A 79 12.98 18.90 21.65
C LYS A 79 12.76 20.40 21.77
N ALA A 80 13.83 21.19 21.96
CA ALA A 80 13.77 22.65 22.04
C ALA A 80 13.17 23.29 20.76
N LYS A 81 13.33 22.62 19.61
CA LYS A 81 12.74 23.03 18.32
C LYS A 81 11.25 22.68 18.15
N GLY A 82 10.55 22.39 19.24
CA GLY A 82 9.11 22.14 19.27
C GLY A 82 8.67 20.71 18.93
N LYS A 83 7.35 20.55 18.72
CA LYS A 83 6.71 19.27 18.42
C LYS A 83 7.29 18.64 17.14
N GLY A 84 7.30 17.30 17.08
CA GLY A 84 7.77 16.56 15.89
C GLY A 84 9.27 16.22 15.89
N TYR A 85 9.96 16.29 17.03
CA TYR A 85 11.39 15.95 17.13
C TYR A 85 11.71 14.53 16.61
N GLN A 86 10.82 13.54 16.79
CA GLN A 86 10.97 12.18 16.24
C GLN A 86 10.98 12.16 14.71
N THR A 87 10.08 12.90 14.07
CA THR A 87 10.08 13.06 12.60
C THR A 87 11.36 13.73 12.12
N ARG A 88 11.87 14.70 12.90
CA ARG A 88 13.10 15.42 12.60
C ARG A 88 14.35 14.54 12.69
N ILE A 89 14.40 13.61 13.65
CA ILE A 89 15.45 12.58 13.74
C ILE A 89 15.52 11.82 12.42
N ASN A 90 14.39 11.30 11.94
CA ASN A 90 14.36 10.53 10.69
C ASN A 90 14.76 11.37 9.46
N ALA A 91 14.41 12.65 9.43
CA ALA A 91 14.81 13.57 8.36
C ALA A 91 16.34 13.77 8.32
N ILE A 92 16.96 13.98 9.49
CA ILE A 92 18.42 14.14 9.61
C ILE A 92 19.14 12.87 9.18
N LEU A 93 18.66 11.69 9.62
CA LEU A 93 19.25 10.41 9.22
C LEU A 93 19.15 10.17 7.71
N ARG A 94 18.02 10.53 7.10
CA ARG A 94 17.84 10.44 5.64
C ARG A 94 18.81 11.37 4.89
N GLU A 95 18.96 12.60 5.36
CA GLU A 95 19.90 13.55 4.76
C GLU A 95 21.34 13.04 4.85
N ALA A 96 21.76 12.52 6.01
CA ALA A 96 23.07 11.91 6.20
C ALA A 96 23.29 10.71 5.25
N MET A 97 22.30 9.82 5.12
CA MET A 97 22.33 8.68 4.21
C MET A 97 22.49 9.11 2.74
N MET A 98 21.77 10.14 2.30
CA MET A 98 21.87 10.65 0.92
C MET A 98 23.24 11.27 0.63
N ARG A 99 23.83 11.98 1.60
CA ARG A 99 25.17 12.56 1.48
C ARG A 99 26.25 11.48 1.39
N ASP A 100 26.07 10.36 2.11
CA ASP A 100 26.99 9.22 2.07
C ASP A 100 26.85 8.43 0.75
N GLY A 101 25.62 8.17 0.32
CA GLY A 101 25.31 7.41 -0.90
C GLY A 101 25.68 8.09 -2.23
N GLY A 102 26.03 9.39 -2.22
CA GLY A 102 26.52 10.12 -3.39
C GLY A 102 28.03 10.01 -3.66
N LYS A 103 28.77 9.25 -2.84
CA LYS A 103 30.23 9.04 -2.96
C LYS A 103 30.64 7.70 -3.60
N ARG A 104 29.73 7.05 -4.33
CA ARG A 104 30.01 5.79 -5.04
C ARG A 104 29.85 5.94 -6.53
#